data_AF-A0A2V6KQ48-F1
#
_entry.id   AF-A0A2V6KQ48-F1
#
_cell.length_a   1.000
_cell.length_b   1.000
_cell.length_c   1.000
_cell.angle_alpha   90.00
_cell.angle_beta   90.00
_cell.angle_gamma   90.00
#
_symmetry.space_group_name_H-M   'P 1'
#
loop_
_entity.id
_entity.type
_entity.pdbx_description
1 polymer ?
#
loop_
_entity_poly.entity_id
_entity_poly.type
_entity_poly.pdbx_seq_one_letter_code
_entity_poly.pdbx_strand_id
1 'polypeptide(L)'
;MKGLAPLFLGIFGTFAFSWVGLTVIPNWQIGHLSPQSDEEGTDIYPMPQSGMVQQGAHVYAANGCIYCHSEQVRADYAGADIERKWGDRRSAPRDYIFDRPVFLGKMRMGQDLANIGARAPKEEESPSPAGGASPAPQGAAVSSGAAVSAKVASPPPSTAASPGSVASKPPASAASSSSPPPKAPAAAAPGAGIASPSPGTPAAAAASPGAPPSPGPPW
;
A
#
# COMPACT_ATOMS: atom_id res chain seq x y z
N MET A 1 50.73 12.86 20.23
CA MET A 1 49.36 12.50 19.78
C MET A 1 48.83 13.38 18.63
N LYS A 2 49.69 13.92 17.74
CA LYS A 2 49.27 14.92 16.73
C LYS A 2 48.60 14.35 15.46
N GLY A 3 48.56 13.02 15.31
CA GLY A 3 47.94 12.33 14.16
C GLY A 3 46.59 11.67 14.46
N LEU A 4 46.14 11.62 15.72
CA LEU A 4 44.89 10.95 16.08
C LEU A 4 43.66 11.73 15.61
N ALA A 5 43.67 13.05 15.78
CA ALA A 5 42.57 13.92 15.36
C ALA A 5 42.24 13.84 13.86
N PRO A 6 43.21 13.96 12.92
CA PRO A 6 42.90 13.84 11.49
C PRO A 6 42.47 12.42 11.09
N LEU A 7 43.03 11.37 11.73
CA LEU A 7 42.60 9.99 11.50
C LEU A 7 41.15 9.79 11.94
N PHE A 8 40.79 10.26 13.13
CA PHE A 8 39.43 10.18 13.64
C PHE A 8 38.44 10.93 12.74
N LEU A 9 38.79 12.15 12.30
CA LEU A 9 37.94 12.95 11.42
C LEU A 9 37.75 12.28 10.06
N GLY A 10 38.81 11.66 9.51
CA GLY A 10 38.73 10.90 8.25
C GLY A 10 37.78 9.70 8.37
N ILE A 11 37.95 8.87 9.41
CA ILE A 11 37.09 7.71 9.65
C ILE A 11 35.65 8.14 9.91
N PHE A 12 35.44 9.15 10.77
CA PHE A 12 34.10 9.67 11.03
C PHE A 12 33.44 10.22 9.75
N GLY A 13 34.19 10.95 8.93
CA GLY A 13 33.72 11.52 7.67
C GLY A 13 33.25 10.45 6.69
N THR A 14 33.96 9.33 6.55
CA THR A 14 33.54 8.24 5.65
C THR A 14 32.28 7.55 6.13
N PHE A 15 32.15 7.30 7.44
CA PHE A 15 30.93 6.75 8.02
C PHE A 15 29.74 7.71 7.92
N ALA A 16 29.95 9.00 8.20
CA ALA A 16 28.91 10.01 8.10
C ALA A 16 28.42 10.15 6.66
N PHE A 17 29.34 10.21 5.68
CA PHE A 17 28.98 10.27 4.27
C PHE A 17 28.21 9.02 3.81
N SER A 18 28.65 7.83 4.23
CA SER A 18 27.96 6.56 3.97
C SER A 18 26.54 6.56 4.56
N TRP A 19 26.40 6.98 5.82
CA TRP A 19 25.09 7.07 6.49
C TRP A 19 24.16 8.06 5.79
N VAL A 20 24.64 9.25 5.43
CA VAL A 20 23.85 10.24 4.68
C VAL A 20 23.42 9.67 3.32
N GLY A 21 24.35 9.08 2.57
CA GLY A 21 24.10 8.53 1.24
C GLY A 21 23.13 7.36 1.23
N LEU A 22 23.24 6.44 2.19
CA LEU A 22 22.48 5.19 2.20
C LEU A 22 21.21 5.23 3.05
N THR A 23 21.07 6.18 3.98
CA THR A 23 19.91 6.23 4.88
C THR A 23 19.13 7.54 4.78
N VAL A 24 19.80 8.69 4.90
CA VAL A 24 19.13 10.00 4.93
C VAL A 24 18.54 10.34 3.58
N ILE A 25 19.32 10.22 2.50
CA ILE A 25 18.87 10.55 1.15
C ILE A 25 17.69 9.66 0.72
N PRO A 26 17.75 8.31 0.82
CA PRO A 26 16.61 7.47 0.46
C PRO A 26 15.39 7.72 1.34
N ASN A 27 15.56 7.93 2.65
CA ASN A 27 14.42 8.22 3.52
C ASN A 27 13.72 9.55 3.15
N TRP A 28 14.47 10.55 2.69
CA TRP A 28 13.87 11.79 2.20
C TRP A 28 13.16 11.59 0.85
N GLN A 29 13.74 10.81 -0.06
CA GLN A 29 13.15 10.54 -1.38
C GLN A 29 11.89 9.69 -1.32
N ILE A 30 11.90 8.63 -0.50
CA ILE A 30 10.85 7.58 -0.50
C ILE A 30 10.24 7.25 0.87
N GLY A 31 10.66 7.89 1.96
CA GLY A 31 10.12 7.57 3.29
C GLY A 31 8.69 8.06 3.52
N HIS A 32 8.23 9.01 2.70
CA HIS A 32 6.98 9.76 2.91
C HIS A 32 6.05 9.65 1.70
N LEU A 33 5.96 8.45 1.10
CA LEU A 33 5.03 8.22 -0.02
C LEU A 33 3.58 8.29 0.47
N SER A 34 2.79 9.13 -0.19
CA SER A 34 1.33 9.15 -0.07
C SER A 34 0.69 8.14 -1.04
N PRO A 35 -0.63 7.88 -0.96
CA PRO A 35 -1.35 7.34 -2.11
C PRO A 35 -1.18 8.25 -3.34
N GLN A 36 -1.17 7.66 -4.52
CA GLN A 36 -1.23 8.36 -5.81
C GLN A 36 -2.69 8.45 -6.25
N SER A 37 -3.08 9.56 -6.86
CA SER A 37 -4.38 9.72 -7.51
C SER A 37 -4.21 10.27 -8.92
N ASP A 38 -5.23 10.09 -9.74
CA ASP A 38 -5.45 10.83 -10.98
C ASP A 38 -5.75 12.32 -10.72
N GLU A 39 -5.86 13.10 -11.79
CA GLU A 39 -6.10 14.56 -11.77
C GLU A 39 -7.46 14.91 -11.15
N GLU A 40 -8.43 14.02 -11.30
CA GLU A 40 -9.78 14.12 -10.76
C GLU A 40 -9.89 13.60 -9.31
N GLY A 41 -8.85 12.96 -8.78
CA GLY A 41 -8.83 12.40 -7.43
C GLY A 41 -9.75 11.18 -7.24
N THR A 42 -10.16 10.54 -8.32
CA THR A 42 -11.10 9.42 -8.35
C THR A 42 -10.42 8.04 -8.30
N ASP A 43 -9.19 7.91 -8.78
CA ASP A 43 -8.43 6.66 -8.80
C ASP A 43 -7.27 6.67 -7.78
N ILE A 44 -7.61 6.48 -6.51
CA ILE A 44 -6.64 6.50 -5.41
C ILE A 44 -6.01 5.12 -5.26
N TYR A 45 -4.67 5.05 -5.37
CA TYR A 45 -3.92 3.82 -5.16
C TYR A 45 -2.61 4.03 -4.36
N PRO A 46 -2.30 3.15 -3.39
CA PRO A 46 -3.16 2.09 -2.86
C PRO A 46 -4.33 2.67 -2.05
N MET A 47 -5.42 1.92 -1.96
CA MET A 47 -6.56 2.27 -1.14
C MET A 47 -6.26 2.03 0.35
N PRO A 48 -6.77 2.88 1.27
CA PRO A 48 -6.69 2.61 2.69
C PRO A 48 -7.29 1.24 3.05
N GLN A 49 -6.56 0.45 3.83
CA GLN A 49 -6.95 -0.92 4.16
C GLN A 49 -8.07 -0.95 5.20
N SER A 50 -9.02 -1.88 5.01
CA SER A 50 -10.06 -2.15 6.02
C SER A 50 -9.49 -2.90 7.24
N GLY A 51 -10.21 -2.92 8.35
CA GLY A 51 -9.80 -3.69 9.53
C GLY A 51 -9.70 -5.21 9.28
N MET A 52 -10.45 -5.74 8.31
CA MET A 52 -10.38 -7.15 7.91
C MET A 52 -9.04 -7.52 7.30
N VAL A 53 -8.39 -6.59 6.58
CA VAL A 53 -7.06 -6.83 5.99
C VAL A 53 -6.02 -7.01 7.08
N GLN A 54 -6.08 -6.21 8.14
CA GLN A 54 -5.19 -6.35 9.30
C GLN A 54 -5.40 -7.71 9.98
N GLN A 55 -6.66 -8.10 10.22
CA GLN A 55 -6.96 -9.43 10.78
C GLN A 55 -6.45 -10.57 9.88
N GLY A 56 -6.63 -10.46 8.57
CA GLY A 56 -6.09 -11.39 7.58
C GLY A 56 -4.57 -11.48 7.63
N ALA A 57 -3.88 -10.35 7.76
CA ALA A 57 -2.43 -10.30 7.93
C ALA A 57 -1.94 -11.02 9.20
N HIS A 58 -2.68 -10.91 10.31
CA HIS A 58 -2.37 -11.68 11.52
C HIS A 58 -2.52 -13.19 11.29
N VAL A 59 -3.56 -13.62 10.58
CA VAL A 59 -3.78 -15.03 10.23
C VAL A 59 -2.68 -15.52 9.28
N TYR A 60 -2.32 -14.71 8.28
CA TYR A 60 -1.23 -14.98 7.34
C TYR A 60 0.10 -15.20 8.06
N ALA A 61 0.42 -14.32 9.01
CA ALA A 61 1.61 -14.43 9.84
C ALA A 61 1.58 -15.66 10.76
N ALA A 62 0.45 -15.92 11.43
CA ALA A 62 0.29 -17.03 12.37
C ALA A 62 0.42 -18.40 11.69
N ASN A 63 -0.04 -18.52 10.44
CA ASN A 63 0.08 -19.75 9.64
C ASN A 63 1.42 -19.86 8.91
N GLY A 64 2.28 -18.84 8.99
CA GLY A 64 3.61 -18.88 8.39
C GLY A 64 3.60 -18.86 6.86
N CYS A 65 2.58 -18.27 6.23
CA CYS A 65 2.46 -18.23 4.77
C CYS A 65 3.70 -17.59 4.10
N ILE A 66 4.31 -16.60 4.76
CA ILE A 66 5.56 -15.93 4.35
C ILE A 66 6.76 -16.87 4.13
N TYR A 67 6.75 -18.07 4.73
CA TYR A 67 7.85 -19.03 4.56
C TYR A 67 7.82 -19.70 3.18
N CYS A 68 6.65 -19.77 2.54
CA CYS A 68 6.48 -20.39 1.23
C CYS A 68 6.16 -19.35 0.15
N HIS A 69 5.50 -18.25 0.50
CA HIS A 69 5.00 -17.24 -0.42
C HIS A 69 5.68 -15.90 -0.18
N SER A 70 6.05 -15.24 -1.27
CA SER A 70 6.45 -13.84 -1.27
C SER A 70 5.24 -12.95 -1.57
N GLU A 71 5.33 -11.71 -1.12
CA GLU A 71 4.46 -10.62 -1.54
C GLU A 71 5.34 -9.55 -2.18
N GLN A 72 6.00 -9.91 -3.29
CA GLN A 72 6.85 -8.99 -4.04
C GLN A 72 6.98 -9.49 -5.49
N VAL A 73 6.27 -8.84 -6.41
CA VAL A 73 6.44 -9.06 -7.85
C VAL A 73 7.75 -8.42 -8.28
N ARG A 74 8.69 -9.23 -8.77
CA ARG A 74 9.95 -8.74 -9.31
C ARG A 74 9.75 -8.12 -10.69
N ALA A 75 10.67 -7.22 -11.04
CA ALA A 75 10.75 -6.72 -12.41
C ALA A 75 11.12 -7.85 -13.38
N ASP A 76 10.71 -7.69 -14.64
CA ASP A 76 11.00 -8.56 -15.78
C ASP A 76 12.49 -8.94 -15.89
N TYR A 77 13.39 -7.97 -15.72
CA TYR A 77 14.84 -8.20 -15.77
C TYR A 77 15.39 -9.00 -14.55
N ALA A 78 14.61 -9.12 -13.47
CA ALA A 78 15.03 -9.74 -12.22
C ALA A 78 14.30 -11.08 -11.92
N GLY A 79 13.34 -11.46 -12.75
CA GLY A 79 12.64 -12.74 -12.65
C GLY A 79 11.39 -12.81 -13.50
N ALA A 80 10.92 -14.04 -13.76
CA ALA A 80 9.79 -14.27 -14.66
C ALA A 80 8.40 -14.11 -13.99
N ASP A 81 8.25 -13.13 -13.10
CA ASP A 81 7.03 -13.02 -12.27
C ASP A 81 5.84 -12.47 -13.07
N ILE A 82 6.12 -11.54 -13.99
CA ILE A 82 5.13 -10.91 -14.87
C ILE A 82 4.70 -11.92 -15.95
N GLU A 83 5.63 -12.69 -16.52
CA GLU A 83 5.34 -13.74 -17.51
C GLU A 83 4.50 -14.87 -16.90
N ARG A 84 4.70 -15.17 -15.61
CA ARG A 84 3.85 -16.09 -14.84
C ARG A 84 2.49 -15.49 -14.46
N LYS A 85 2.23 -14.24 -14.85
CA LYS A 85 1.02 -13.50 -14.52
C LYS A 85 0.80 -13.43 -13.02
N TRP A 86 1.86 -13.18 -12.25
CA TRP A 86 1.75 -12.97 -10.80
C TRP A 86 1.42 -11.52 -10.43
N GLY A 87 1.65 -10.60 -11.35
CA GLY A 87 1.11 -9.25 -11.35
C GLY A 87 1.36 -8.61 -12.71
N ASP A 88 0.67 -7.51 -12.97
CA ASP A 88 0.79 -6.79 -14.25
C ASP A 88 2.03 -5.89 -14.29
N ARG A 89 2.59 -5.58 -13.11
CA ARG A 89 3.77 -4.73 -12.93
C ARG A 89 4.62 -5.19 -11.74
N ARG A 90 5.88 -4.76 -11.72
CA ARG A 90 6.75 -4.91 -10.53
C ARG A 90 6.14 -4.20 -9.33
N SER A 91 6.34 -4.78 -8.15
CA SER A 91 6.01 -4.10 -6.90
C SER A 91 6.87 -2.84 -6.71
N ALA A 92 6.24 -1.80 -6.18
CA ALA A 92 6.85 -0.52 -5.85
C ALA A 92 6.74 -0.26 -4.34
N PRO A 93 7.62 0.57 -3.74
CA PRO A 93 7.53 0.92 -2.32
C PRO A 93 6.15 1.47 -1.91
N ARG A 94 5.44 2.14 -2.84
CA ARG A 94 4.10 2.68 -2.61
C ARG A 94 3.07 1.62 -2.28
N ASP A 95 3.23 0.39 -2.79
CA ASP A 95 2.26 -0.69 -2.59
C ASP A 95 2.11 -1.06 -1.11
N TYR A 96 3.15 -0.83 -0.31
CA TYR A 96 3.26 -1.27 1.08
C TYR A 96 3.05 -0.14 2.11
N ILE A 97 2.62 1.07 1.71
CA ILE A 97 2.54 2.23 2.62
C ILE A 97 1.57 2.03 3.79
N PHE A 98 0.59 1.14 3.64
CA PHE A 98 -0.38 0.79 4.68
C PHE A 98 -0.08 -0.53 5.40
N ASP A 99 0.94 -1.28 4.97
CA ASP A 99 1.24 -2.60 5.51
C ASP A 99 2.17 -2.49 6.71
N ARG A 100 1.69 -2.94 7.87
CA ARG A 100 2.43 -2.89 9.13
C ARG A 100 2.17 -4.15 9.96
N PRO A 101 3.09 -5.14 9.96
CA PRO A 101 4.37 -5.21 9.24
C PRO A 101 4.20 -5.56 7.74
N VAL A 102 5.25 -5.35 6.94
CA VAL A 102 5.29 -5.73 5.52
C VAL A 102 5.78 -7.17 5.36
N PHE A 103 5.10 -7.99 4.54
CA PHE A 103 5.39 -9.42 4.35
C PHE A 103 6.03 -9.78 2.99
N LEU A 104 7.12 -9.10 2.60
CA LEU A 104 7.78 -9.33 1.29
C LEU A 104 8.16 -10.80 1.02
N GLY A 105 8.50 -11.56 2.07
CA GLY A 105 9.00 -12.92 1.96
C GLY A 105 10.46 -13.00 1.49
N LYS A 106 11.13 -14.12 1.82
CA LYS A 106 12.53 -14.37 1.41
C LYS A 106 12.72 -15.68 0.64
N MET A 107 11.71 -16.53 0.66
CA MET A 107 11.68 -17.82 0.01
C MET A 107 10.40 -17.91 -0.82
N ARG A 108 10.46 -18.67 -1.91
CA ARG A 108 9.37 -18.76 -2.86
C ARG A 108 9.22 -20.19 -3.34
N MET A 109 8.61 -21.01 -2.49
CA MET A 109 8.20 -22.38 -2.85
C MET A 109 6.83 -22.39 -3.52
N GLY A 110 5.93 -21.51 -3.07
CA GLY A 110 4.63 -21.26 -3.70
C GLY A 110 4.65 -20.05 -4.61
N GLN A 111 3.48 -19.77 -5.22
CA GLN A 111 3.29 -18.57 -6.05
C GLN A 111 3.41 -17.28 -5.23
N ASP A 112 3.76 -16.17 -5.87
CA ASP A 112 3.64 -14.85 -5.23
C ASP A 112 2.19 -14.49 -4.92
N LEU A 113 1.96 -13.77 -3.83
CA LEU A 113 0.63 -13.38 -3.37
C LEU A 113 0.35 -11.86 -3.43
N ALA A 114 1.32 -11.02 -3.82
CA ALA A 114 1.16 -9.56 -3.82
C ALA A 114 -0.05 -9.07 -4.63
N ASN A 115 -0.35 -9.73 -5.76
CA ASN A 115 -1.51 -9.40 -6.60
C ASN A 115 -2.53 -10.55 -6.67
N ILE A 116 -2.66 -11.37 -5.63
CA ILE A 116 -3.62 -12.50 -5.67
C ILE A 116 -5.07 -12.02 -5.70
N GLY A 117 -5.39 -10.88 -5.07
CA GLY A 117 -6.76 -10.35 -5.02
C GLY A 117 -7.33 -9.99 -6.41
N ALA A 118 -6.50 -9.48 -7.32
CA ALA A 118 -6.94 -9.19 -8.69
C ALA A 118 -6.95 -10.42 -9.60
N ARG A 119 -6.17 -11.45 -9.26
CA ARG A 119 -6.00 -12.67 -10.07
C ARG A 119 -6.95 -13.81 -9.69
N ALA A 120 -7.35 -13.86 -8.43
CA ALA A 120 -8.21 -14.92 -7.95
C ALA A 120 -9.54 -14.89 -8.72
N PRO A 121 -10.03 -16.04 -9.19
CA PRO A 121 -11.34 -16.10 -9.80
C PRO A 121 -12.38 -15.64 -8.79
N LYS A 122 -13.36 -14.83 -9.24
CA LYS A 122 -14.40 -14.29 -8.36
C LYS A 122 -15.12 -15.41 -7.63
N GLU A 123 -15.66 -15.10 -6.45
CA GLU A 123 -16.28 -16.04 -5.50
C GLU A 123 -17.26 -17.06 -6.13
N GLU A 124 -17.88 -16.75 -7.27
CA GLU A 124 -18.77 -17.68 -7.98
C GLU A 124 -18.05 -18.87 -8.64
N GLU A 125 -16.77 -18.71 -8.96
CA GLU A 125 -15.91 -19.73 -9.61
C GLU A 125 -15.02 -20.45 -8.57
N SER A 126 -14.77 -19.80 -7.43
CA SER A 126 -14.09 -20.43 -6.27
C SER A 126 -15.14 -20.86 -5.26
N PRO A 127 -15.61 -22.13 -5.24
CA PRO A 127 -16.58 -22.55 -4.24
C PRO A 127 -16.00 -22.30 -2.85
N SER A 128 -16.66 -21.43 -2.09
CA SER A 128 -16.42 -21.28 -0.65
C SER A 128 -16.44 -22.68 -0.05
N PRO A 129 -15.50 -23.07 0.82
CA PRO A 129 -15.55 -24.38 1.46
C PRO A 129 -16.84 -24.42 2.29
N ALA A 130 -17.87 -25.04 1.71
CA ALA A 130 -19.11 -25.34 2.38
C ALA A 130 -18.74 -26.27 3.56
N GLY A 131 -18.61 -25.69 4.75
CA GLY A 131 -18.21 -26.44 5.95
C GLY A 131 -17.20 -25.76 6.86
N GLY A 132 -16.75 -24.53 6.58
CA GLY A 132 -16.13 -23.70 7.61
C GLY A 132 -17.17 -23.30 8.65
N ALA A 133 -17.39 -24.14 9.65
CA ALA A 133 -18.26 -23.84 10.78
C ALA A 133 -17.95 -22.42 11.28
N SER A 134 -18.96 -21.57 11.35
CA SER A 134 -18.87 -20.33 12.13
C SER A 134 -18.27 -20.70 13.49
N PRO A 135 -17.30 -19.94 14.03
CA PRO A 135 -16.91 -20.17 15.41
C PRO A 135 -18.19 -20.04 16.22
N ALA A 136 -18.60 -21.15 16.85
CA ALA A 136 -19.78 -21.19 17.68
C ALA A 136 -19.70 -19.99 18.64
N PRO A 137 -20.82 -19.29 18.92
CA PRO A 137 -20.80 -18.33 20.01
C PRO A 137 -20.40 -19.13 21.24
N GLN A 138 -19.17 -18.92 21.71
CA GLN A 138 -18.74 -19.41 23.00
C GLN A 138 -19.55 -18.60 24.00
N GLY A 139 -20.79 -19.04 24.21
CA GLY A 139 -21.58 -18.67 25.36
C GLY A 139 -20.71 -19.04 26.55
N ALA A 140 -20.17 -18.02 27.20
CA ALA A 140 -19.66 -18.14 28.55
C ALA A 140 -20.83 -18.61 29.41
N ALA A 141 -21.00 -19.93 29.51
CA ALA A 141 -21.70 -20.56 30.59
C ALA A 141 -20.84 -20.33 31.83
N VAL A 142 -20.97 -19.13 32.41
CA VAL A 142 -20.49 -18.85 33.75
C VAL A 142 -21.38 -19.67 34.66
N SER A 143 -20.91 -20.89 34.98
CA SER A 143 -21.51 -21.68 36.05
C SER A 143 -21.39 -20.85 37.32
N SER A 144 -22.54 -20.49 37.88
CA SER A 144 -22.65 -19.70 39.10
C SER A 144 -22.17 -20.55 40.27
N GLY A 145 -20.86 -20.56 40.50
CA GLY A 145 -20.20 -21.19 41.64
C GLY A 145 -19.96 -20.18 42.76
N ALA A 146 -20.42 -20.54 43.95
CA ALA A 146 -20.53 -19.76 45.17
C ALA A 146 -19.36 -18.80 45.48
N ALA A 147 -19.75 -17.60 45.94
CA ALA A 147 -18.86 -16.62 46.55
C ALA A 147 -18.20 -17.20 47.82
N VAL A 148 -16.87 -17.26 47.83
CA VAL A 148 -16.06 -17.34 49.04
C VAL A 148 -15.15 -16.12 49.09
N SER A 149 -15.48 -15.20 50.00
CA SER A 149 -14.64 -14.04 50.32
C SER A 149 -13.31 -14.51 50.89
N ALA A 150 -12.21 -14.26 50.17
CA ALA A 150 -10.87 -14.30 50.72
C ALA A 150 -10.20 -12.93 50.49
N LYS A 151 -10.11 -12.17 51.58
CA LYS A 151 -9.33 -10.94 51.67
C LYS A 151 -7.85 -11.31 51.71
N VAL A 152 -7.07 -10.97 50.68
CA VAL A 152 -5.60 -11.07 50.70
C VAL A 152 -5.00 -9.74 50.24
N ALA A 153 -3.97 -9.33 50.97
CA ALA A 153 -3.41 -7.99 51.05
C ALA A 153 -2.58 -7.58 49.83
N SER A 154 -2.56 -6.27 49.57
CA SER A 154 -1.72 -5.61 48.56
C SER A 154 -0.23 -5.66 48.94
N PRO A 155 0.69 -5.92 47.99
CA PRO A 155 2.12 -5.64 48.17
C PRO A 155 2.44 -4.15 47.90
N PRO A 156 3.52 -3.60 48.47
CA PRO A 156 3.89 -2.18 48.32
C PRO A 156 4.46 -1.86 46.92
N PRO A 157 4.45 -0.58 46.50
CA PRO A 157 4.82 -0.20 45.14
C PRO A 157 6.34 -0.12 44.95
N SER A 158 6.84 -0.80 43.92
CA SER A 158 8.19 -0.61 43.39
C SER A 158 8.23 0.60 42.46
N THR A 159 9.06 1.57 42.80
CA THR A 159 9.39 2.75 41.98
C THR A 159 10.21 2.33 40.75
N ALA A 160 9.63 2.42 39.56
CA ALA A 160 10.37 2.47 38.31
C ALA A 160 9.73 3.51 37.40
N ALA A 161 10.51 4.53 37.07
CA ALA A 161 10.12 5.68 36.28
C ALA A 161 9.95 5.29 34.79
N SER A 162 8.85 5.72 34.19
CA SER A 162 8.68 5.82 32.73
C SER A 162 8.57 7.30 32.35
N PRO A 163 9.28 7.77 31.32
CA PRO A 163 9.21 9.17 30.87
C PRO A 163 7.88 9.43 30.13
N GLY A 164 7.36 10.65 30.34
CA GLY A 164 5.97 11.02 30.16
C GLY A 164 5.45 11.09 28.73
N SER A 165 4.17 10.71 28.59
CA SER A 165 3.30 11.12 27.49
C SER A 165 2.57 12.41 27.89
N VAL A 166 2.76 13.46 27.09
CA VAL A 166 2.05 14.73 27.27
C VAL A 166 0.69 14.60 26.62
N ALA A 167 -0.36 14.57 27.43
CA ALA A 167 -1.74 14.68 27.00
C ALA A 167 -2.07 16.13 26.61
N SER A 168 -2.74 16.32 25.48
CA SER A 168 -3.42 17.58 25.14
C SER A 168 -4.93 17.37 25.13
N LYS A 169 -5.61 18.25 25.86
CA LYS A 169 -7.06 18.32 26.16
C LYS A 169 -7.87 18.77 24.93
N PRO A 170 -9.12 18.30 24.73
CA PRO A 170 -10.00 18.77 23.66
C PRO A 170 -10.88 19.95 24.13
N PRO A 171 -11.45 20.73 23.19
CA PRO A 171 -12.74 21.37 23.43
C PRO A 171 -13.84 20.85 22.49
N ALA A 172 -15.05 20.82 23.03
CA ALA A 172 -16.28 20.34 22.41
C ALA A 172 -17.08 21.45 21.72
N SER A 173 -17.67 21.07 20.58
CA SER A 173 -18.98 21.37 19.96
C SER A 173 -19.74 22.69 20.15
N ALA A 174 -20.16 23.26 19.01
CA ALA A 174 -21.53 23.62 18.55
C ALA A 174 -21.41 24.76 17.48
N ALA A 175 -22.19 24.90 16.40
CA ALA A 175 -23.56 24.51 16.11
C ALA A 175 -23.81 24.48 14.57
N SER A 176 -24.93 23.87 14.21
CA SER A 176 -25.50 23.66 12.88
C SER A 176 -26.01 24.93 12.18
N SER A 177 -25.90 24.99 10.85
CA SER A 177 -26.81 25.78 10.00
C SER A 177 -26.90 25.21 8.58
N SER A 178 -28.11 24.81 8.22
CA SER A 178 -28.56 24.27 6.94
C SER A 178 -28.89 25.34 5.89
N SER A 179 -28.64 25.07 4.60
CA SER A 179 -29.41 25.43 3.36
C SER A 179 -28.47 25.70 2.16
N PRO A 180 -28.93 25.74 0.89
CA PRO A 180 -29.70 24.79 0.07
C PRO A 180 -28.93 24.45 -1.27
N PRO A 181 -29.43 23.59 -2.19
CA PRO A 181 -28.64 23.17 -3.37
C PRO A 181 -28.59 24.24 -4.48
N PRO A 182 -27.54 24.25 -5.33
CA PRO A 182 -27.44 25.19 -6.43
C PRO A 182 -28.37 24.83 -7.61
N LYS A 183 -28.88 25.90 -8.20
CA LYS A 183 -29.84 26.01 -9.31
C LYS A 183 -29.15 25.75 -10.65
N ALA A 184 -29.75 24.91 -11.50
CA ALA A 184 -29.34 24.71 -12.89
C ALA A 184 -29.52 25.99 -13.75
N PRO A 185 -28.63 26.29 -14.71
CA PRO A 185 -28.95 27.20 -15.79
C PRO A 185 -29.43 26.46 -17.05
N ALA A 186 -30.35 27.14 -17.73
CA ALA A 186 -31.14 26.70 -18.86
C ALA A 186 -30.39 26.68 -20.19
N ALA A 187 -30.94 25.91 -21.12
CA ALA A 187 -30.58 25.84 -22.53
C ALA A 187 -30.83 27.16 -23.29
N ALA A 188 -29.94 27.46 -24.24
CA ALA A 188 -30.22 28.33 -25.38
C ALA A 188 -29.37 27.90 -26.59
N ALA A 189 -30.00 27.79 -27.75
CA ALA A 189 -29.44 27.61 -29.10
C ALA A 189 -30.25 28.54 -30.05
N PRO A 190 -29.97 28.71 -31.36
CA PRO A 190 -28.74 28.53 -32.16
C PRO A 190 -28.42 29.78 -33.06
N GLY A 191 -27.34 29.76 -33.86
CA GLY A 191 -27.27 30.56 -35.11
C GLY A 191 -25.88 30.99 -35.63
N ALA A 192 -25.49 30.41 -36.79
CA ALA A 192 -24.64 30.88 -37.92
C ALA A 192 -23.48 31.88 -37.68
N GLY A 193 -22.25 31.77 -38.21
CA GLY A 193 -21.63 31.00 -39.30
C GLY A 193 -20.50 31.86 -39.92
N ILE A 194 -19.47 31.26 -40.55
CA ILE A 194 -18.69 31.70 -41.74
C ILE A 194 -17.26 31.11 -41.77
N ALA A 195 -17.04 30.31 -42.83
CA ALA A 195 -15.89 30.05 -43.71
C ALA A 195 -14.49 29.55 -43.24
N SER A 196 -14.04 28.56 -44.02
CA SER A 196 -12.73 27.87 -44.14
C SER A 196 -11.71 28.68 -45.00
N PRO A 197 -10.41 28.32 -45.13
CA PRO A 197 -10.00 27.20 -46.02
C PRO A 197 -8.74 26.38 -45.61
N SER A 198 -8.67 25.13 -46.09
CA SER A 198 -7.46 24.29 -46.22
C SER A 198 -6.56 24.72 -47.39
N PRO A 199 -5.30 24.23 -47.44
CA PRO A 199 -4.92 23.17 -48.42
C PRO A 199 -3.89 22.17 -47.80
N GLY A 200 -3.52 21.01 -48.33
CA GLY A 200 -3.76 20.31 -49.59
C GLY A 200 -2.81 19.09 -49.62
N THR A 201 -3.26 17.96 -50.17
CA THR A 201 -2.49 16.72 -50.38
C THR A 201 -1.63 16.81 -51.65
N PRO A 202 -0.65 15.90 -51.85
CA PRO A 202 -0.79 15.05 -53.03
C PRO A 202 -0.42 13.56 -52.84
N ALA A 203 -1.28 12.75 -53.47
CA ALA A 203 -1.08 11.57 -54.32
C ALA A 203 -0.07 10.45 -53.98
N ALA A 204 -0.59 9.23 -54.11
CA ALA A 204 0.06 7.92 -54.00
C ALA A 204 0.69 7.43 -55.32
N ALA A 205 1.69 6.54 -55.23
CA ALA A 205 1.96 5.51 -56.24
C ALA A 205 2.76 4.30 -55.70
N ALA A 206 2.17 3.11 -55.96
CA ALA A 206 2.77 1.79 -56.22
C ALA A 206 3.52 1.00 -55.11
N ALA A 207 3.16 -0.29 -55.02
CA ALA A 207 3.62 -1.29 -54.06
C ALA A 207 4.61 -2.30 -54.66
N SER A 208 5.55 -2.82 -53.86
CA SER A 208 5.94 -4.25 -53.74
C SER A 208 7.04 -4.46 -52.66
N PRO A 209 7.22 -5.68 -52.12
CA PRO A 209 7.54 -5.90 -50.70
C PRO A 209 8.99 -6.33 -50.41
N GLY A 210 9.48 -6.05 -49.20
CA GLY A 210 10.63 -6.76 -48.63
C GLY A 210 11.44 -5.93 -47.61
N ALA A 211 11.53 -6.47 -46.39
CA ALA A 211 12.45 -6.16 -45.27
C ALA A 211 11.80 -5.48 -44.04
N PRO A 212 11.92 -6.06 -42.83
CA PRO A 212 11.50 -5.40 -41.60
C PRO A 212 12.65 -4.60 -40.97
N PRO A 213 12.39 -3.40 -40.42
CA PRO A 213 13.24 -2.84 -39.38
C PRO A 213 12.61 -2.93 -37.98
N SER A 214 13.48 -3.23 -37.01
CA SER A 214 13.28 -3.44 -35.57
C SER A 214 12.54 -2.30 -34.83
N PRO A 215 11.94 -2.59 -33.64
CA PRO A 215 11.12 -1.63 -32.92
C PRO A 215 11.93 -0.63 -32.10
N GLY A 216 11.58 0.65 -32.23
CA GLY A 216 11.83 1.69 -31.23
C GLY A 216 10.74 1.73 -30.15
N PRO A 217 10.94 2.46 -29.04
CA PRO A 217 10.19 2.27 -27.80
C PRO A 217 8.87 3.05 -27.80
N PRO A 218 7.87 2.56 -27.05
CA PRO A 218 6.95 3.48 -26.39
C PRO A 218 6.93 3.24 -24.87
N TRP A 219 7.10 4.37 -24.19
CA TRP A 219 6.60 4.70 -22.85
C TRP A 219 5.25 4.07 -22.54
#